data_AF-W7V0B5-F1
#
_entry.id   AF-W7V0B5-F1
#
_cell.length_a   1.000
_cell.length_b   1.000
_cell.length_c   1.000
_cell.angle_alpha   90.00
_cell.angle_beta   90.00
_cell.angle_gamma   90.00
#
_symmetry.space_group_name_H-M   'P 1'
#
loop_
_entity.id
_entity.type
_entity.pdbx_description
1 polymer ?
#
loop_
_entity_poly.entity_id
_entity_poly.type
_entity_poly.pdbx_seq_one_letter_code
_entity_poly.pdbx_strand_id
1 'polypeptide(L)'
;MKHPFYSVSIDDIPFGDRIIAILLRTYLVRCKDAEQKLAAVLSEGIVLKLPALAKDQDAIPLKTVLEGEHLAKLIDEAVAFVKADQTDHSDSDIGDIFASAKEMLDNISGKSVVMNMSAELAEYITKLYYALKAGE
;
A
#
# COMPACT_ATOMS: atom_id res chain seq x y z
N MET A 1 -11.73 -18.16 -3.82
CA MET A 1 -12.26 -16.78 -3.74
C MET A 1 -11.13 -15.82 -4.06
N LYS A 2 -11.40 -14.72 -4.78
CA LYS A 2 -10.40 -13.64 -4.95
C LYS A 2 -10.25 -12.91 -3.61
N HIS A 3 -9.02 -12.58 -3.23
CA HIS A 3 -8.74 -11.83 -2.00
C HIS A 3 -9.53 -10.50 -1.99
N PRO A 4 -10.11 -10.04 -0.86
CA PRO A 4 -10.90 -8.81 -0.79
C PRO A 4 -10.14 -7.57 -1.30
N PHE A 5 -8.81 -7.52 -1.15
CA PHE A 5 -8.00 -6.42 -1.69
C PHE A 5 -8.07 -6.23 -3.21
N TYR A 6 -8.48 -7.25 -3.98
CA TYR A 6 -8.69 -7.10 -5.43
C TYR A 6 -9.98 -6.38 -5.80
N SER A 7 -10.90 -6.12 -4.85
CA SER A 7 -12.08 -5.29 -5.10
C SER A 7 -11.81 -3.80 -4.94
N VAL A 8 -10.64 -3.40 -4.40
CA VAL A 8 -10.24 -2.00 -4.29
C VAL A 8 -9.55 -1.59 -5.59
N SER A 9 -10.04 -0.55 -6.27
CA SER A 9 -9.43 -0.07 -7.52
C SER A 9 -8.11 0.67 -7.29
N ILE A 10 -7.23 0.66 -8.30
CA ILE A 10 -6.00 1.47 -8.38
C ILE A 10 -6.00 2.42 -9.58
N ASP A 11 -7.09 2.45 -10.36
CA ASP A 11 -7.14 3.15 -11.64
C ASP A 11 -7.03 4.67 -11.48
N ASP A 12 -7.49 5.18 -10.35
CA ASP A 12 -7.46 6.60 -10.01
C ASP A 12 -6.14 7.03 -9.33
N ILE A 13 -5.23 6.09 -9.04
CA ILE A 13 -3.97 6.38 -8.36
C ILE A 13 -2.93 6.88 -9.38
N PRO A 14 -2.23 8.01 -9.11
CA PRO A 14 -1.14 8.51 -9.94
C PRO A 14 -0.08 7.43 -10.20
N PHE A 15 0.57 7.44 -11.36
CA PHE A 15 1.47 6.36 -11.79
C PHE A 15 2.55 6.00 -10.75
N GLY A 16 3.22 6.99 -10.16
CA GLY A 16 4.24 6.74 -9.12
C GLY A 16 3.69 6.05 -7.88
N ASP A 17 2.52 6.48 -7.42
CA ASP A 17 1.84 5.89 -6.26
C ASP A 17 1.17 4.55 -6.56
N ARG A 18 0.82 4.30 -7.84
CA ARG A 18 0.25 3.04 -8.29
C ARG A 18 1.21 1.88 -8.10
N ILE A 19 2.51 2.14 -8.25
CA ILE A 19 3.56 1.16 -7.98
C ILE A 19 3.53 0.77 -6.50
N ILE A 20 3.43 1.76 -5.60
CA ILE A 20 3.28 1.52 -4.15
C ILE A 20 2.00 0.73 -3.86
N ALA A 21 0.87 1.10 -4.46
CA ALA A 21 -0.40 0.42 -4.28
C ALA A 21 -0.36 -1.06 -4.70
N ILE A 22 0.35 -1.37 -5.79
CA ILE A 22 0.55 -2.73 -6.29
C ILE A 22 1.49 -3.51 -5.36
N LEU A 23 2.60 -2.91 -4.92
CA LEU A 23 3.55 -3.52 -3.98
C LEU A 23 2.84 -3.90 -2.67
N LEU A 24 2.14 -2.94 -2.08
CA LEU A 24 1.37 -3.15 -0.86
C LEU A 24 0.33 -4.25 -1.03
N ARG A 25 -0.49 -4.22 -2.10
CA ARG A 25 -1.46 -5.28 -2.35
C ARG A 25 -0.81 -6.64 -2.46
N THR A 26 0.29 -6.74 -3.22
CA THR A 26 0.99 -8.00 -3.45
C THR A 26 1.51 -8.56 -2.13
N TYR A 27 2.14 -7.72 -1.31
CA TYR A 27 2.63 -8.09 0.02
C TYR A 27 1.48 -8.54 0.94
N LEU A 28 0.42 -7.74 1.02
CA LEU A 28 -0.74 -8.00 1.86
C LEU A 28 -1.48 -9.31 1.52
N VAL A 29 -1.60 -9.65 0.22
CA VAL A 29 -2.24 -10.89 -0.23
C VAL A 29 -1.37 -12.12 0.04
N ARG A 30 -0.04 -11.98 0.02
CA ARG A 30 0.89 -13.12 0.01
C ARG A 30 1.57 -13.38 1.35
N CYS A 31 1.53 -12.43 2.29
CA CYS A 31 2.23 -12.53 3.56
C CYS A 31 1.23 -12.61 4.74
N LYS A 32 1.34 -13.67 5.56
CA LYS A 32 0.35 -14.04 6.59
C LYS A 32 0.19 -13.02 7.72
N ASP A 33 1.20 -12.19 7.98
CA ASP A 33 1.22 -11.19 9.05
C ASP A 33 1.00 -9.75 8.54
N ALA A 34 0.96 -9.55 7.22
CA ALA A 34 0.87 -8.23 6.62
C ALA A 34 -0.49 -7.55 6.89
N GLU A 35 -1.57 -8.32 7.00
CA GLU A 35 -2.90 -7.80 7.35
C GLU A 35 -2.94 -7.19 8.76
N GLN A 36 -2.28 -7.83 9.73
CA GLN A 36 -2.17 -7.31 11.10
C GLN A 36 -1.35 -6.03 11.14
N LYS A 37 -0.28 -5.96 10.33
CA LYS A 37 0.54 -4.75 10.19
C LYS A 37 -0.24 -3.61 9.54
N LEU A 38 -1.09 -3.89 8.54
CA LEU A 38 -2.02 -2.91 7.99
C LEU A 38 -3.02 -2.42 9.04
N ALA A 39 -3.51 -3.29 9.91
CA ALA A 39 -4.40 -2.88 10.99
C ALA A 39 -3.71 -1.91 11.98
N ALA A 40 -2.41 -2.08 12.23
CA ALA A 40 -1.61 -1.18 13.07
C ALA A 40 -1.27 0.17 12.40
N VAL A 41 -1.47 0.31 11.09
CA VAL A 41 -1.22 1.58 10.37
C VAL A 41 -2.29 2.63 10.65
N LEU A 42 -3.51 2.23 11.02
CA LEU A 42 -4.60 3.15 11.27
C LEU A 42 -4.87 3.26 12.78
N SER A 43 -4.75 4.47 13.31
CA SER A 43 -5.14 4.73 14.70
C SER A 43 -6.66 4.56 14.85
N GLU A 44 -7.09 3.57 15.63
CA GLU A 44 -8.51 3.18 15.82
C GLU A 44 -9.42 4.37 16.17
N GLY A 45 -8.88 5.42 16.81
CA GLY A 45 -9.64 6.59 17.27
C GLY A 45 -10.17 7.52 16.17
N ILE A 46 -9.68 7.43 14.92
CA ILE A 46 -10.02 8.39 13.85
C ILE A 46 -10.73 7.73 12.66
N VAL A 47 -10.55 6.42 12.45
CA VAL A 47 -11.22 5.63 11.39
C VAL A 47 -12.75 5.68 11.53
N LEU A 48 -13.26 5.75 12.77
CA LEU A 48 -14.69 5.85 13.09
C LEU A 48 -15.38 7.14 12.60
N LYS A 49 -14.63 8.10 12.02
CA LYS A 49 -15.17 9.37 11.49
C LYS A 49 -14.97 9.55 9.99
N LEU A 50 -14.64 8.51 9.22
CA LEU A 50 -14.81 8.58 7.76
C LEU A 50 -16.27 8.32 7.46
N PRO A 51 -17.11 9.35 7.28
CA PRO A 51 -18.50 9.12 6.99
C PRO A 51 -18.51 8.56 5.57
N ALA A 52 -19.25 7.49 5.37
CA ALA A 52 -19.67 7.10 4.04
C ALA A 52 -20.17 8.37 3.32
N LEU A 53 -19.44 8.81 2.28
CA LEU A 53 -19.91 9.85 1.35
C LEU A 53 -20.50 11.10 2.02
N ALA A 54 -19.79 11.78 2.91
CA ALA A 54 -20.19 13.13 3.33
C ALA A 54 -19.41 14.18 2.53
N LYS A 55 -20.04 14.65 1.44
CA LYS A 55 -19.82 16.00 0.92
C LYS A 55 -19.94 16.98 2.10
N ASP A 56 -19.01 17.90 2.21
CA ASP A 56 -18.98 18.96 3.23
C ASP A 56 -18.75 18.48 4.68
N GLN A 57 -17.48 18.28 5.03
CA GLN A 57 -16.97 18.66 6.35
C GLN A 57 -15.45 18.76 6.28
N ASP A 58 -14.91 19.87 6.80
CA ASP A 58 -13.51 20.24 6.77
C ASP A 58 -12.58 19.05 7.03
N ALA A 59 -11.87 18.70 5.95
CA ALA A 59 -11.12 17.47 5.78
C ALA A 59 -10.04 17.31 6.84
N ILE A 60 -10.23 16.39 7.78
CA ILE A 60 -9.11 15.82 8.54
C ILE A 60 -8.14 15.28 7.48
N PRO A 61 -6.90 15.79 7.38
CA PRO A 61 -5.99 15.31 6.35
C PRO A 61 -5.75 13.84 6.60
N LEU A 62 -6.04 12.97 5.63
CA LEU A 62 -5.87 11.51 5.75
C LEU A 62 -4.46 11.12 6.25
N LYS A 63 -3.45 11.95 5.98
CA LYS A 63 -2.08 11.83 6.52
C LYS A 63 -1.98 11.88 8.05
N THR A 64 -2.96 12.46 8.75
CA THR A 64 -3.02 12.53 10.22
C THR A 64 -3.64 11.28 10.86
N VAL A 65 -4.33 10.46 10.05
CA VAL A 65 -5.00 9.21 10.47
C VAL A 65 -4.04 8.02 10.38
N LEU A 66 -3.07 8.12 9.47
CA LEU A 66 -2.07 7.10 9.23
C LEU A 66 -0.91 7.29 10.20
N GLU A 67 -0.59 6.24 10.95
CA GLU A 67 0.63 6.20 11.75
C GLU A 67 1.83 6.10 10.80
N GLY A 68 2.41 7.25 10.46
CA GLY A 68 3.40 7.38 9.40
C GLY A 68 4.63 6.49 9.56
N GLU A 69 5.03 6.18 10.79
CA GLU A 69 6.12 5.23 11.07
C GLU A 69 5.73 3.79 10.71
N HIS A 70 4.56 3.33 11.16
CA HIS A 70 4.03 2.00 10.83
C HIS A 70 3.79 1.86 9.33
N LEU A 71 3.26 2.90 8.67
CA LEU A 71 3.05 2.88 7.23
C LEU A 71 4.38 2.84 6.46
N ALA A 72 5.36 3.65 6.85
CA ALA A 72 6.67 3.62 6.24
C ALA A 72 7.30 2.22 6.32
N LYS A 73 7.24 1.59 7.50
CA LYS A 73 7.75 0.24 7.71
C LYS A 73 7.01 -0.79 6.85
N LEU A 74 5.68 -0.71 6.77
CA LEU A 74 4.88 -1.60 5.94
C LEU A 74 5.25 -1.50 4.45
N ILE A 75 5.52 -0.29 3.95
CA ILE A 75 5.96 -0.06 2.57
C ILE A 75 7.36 -0.65 2.35
N ASP A 76 8.31 -0.42 3.27
CA ASP A 76 9.67 -0.97 3.17
C ASP A 76 9.66 -2.50 3.16
N GLU A 77 8.81 -3.13 3.99
CA GLU A 77 8.63 -4.59 4.01
C GLU A 77 8.02 -5.12 2.72
N ALA A 78 7.03 -4.42 2.14
CA ALA A 78 6.44 -4.79 0.86
C ALA A 78 7.45 -4.71 -0.29
N VAL A 79 8.30 -3.68 -0.31
CA VAL A 79 9.40 -3.53 -1.28
C VAL A 79 10.38 -4.70 -1.13
N ALA A 80 10.83 -5.00 0.08
CA ALA A 80 11.77 -6.08 0.34
C ALA A 80 11.22 -7.44 -0.10
N PHE A 81 9.94 -7.71 0.17
CA PHE A 81 9.25 -8.93 -0.24
C PHE A 81 9.26 -9.09 -1.76
N VAL A 82 8.82 -8.06 -2.50
CA VAL A 82 8.73 -8.15 -3.97
C VAL A 82 10.12 -8.28 -4.60
N LYS A 83 11.13 -7.60 -4.06
CA LYS A 83 12.52 -7.76 -4.54
C LYS A 83 13.04 -9.18 -4.39
N ALA A 84 12.67 -9.88 -3.31
CA ALA A 84 13.08 -11.28 -3.10
C ALA A 84 12.37 -12.25 -4.06
N ASP A 85 11.15 -11.93 -4.50
CA ASP A 85 10.37 -12.74 -5.44
C ASP A 85 10.87 -12.60 -6.91
N GLN A 86 11.52 -11.48 -7.24
CA GLN A 86 11.96 -11.15 -8.61
C GLN A 86 13.28 -11.82 -9.06
N THR A 87 14.02 -12.49 -8.17
CA THR A 87 15.40 -12.95 -8.45
C THR A 87 15.53 -14.32 -9.13
N ASP A 88 14.45 -14.96 -9.58
CA ASP A 88 14.47 -16.34 -10.07
C ASP A 88 13.99 -16.48 -11.53
N HIS A 89 14.81 -16.06 -12.50
CA HIS A 89 14.53 -16.26 -13.94
C HIS A 89 15.77 -16.58 -14.76
N SER A 90 15.64 -17.52 -15.70
CA SER A 90 16.73 -18.06 -16.55
C SER A 90 16.88 -17.40 -17.92
N ASP A 91 16.00 -16.47 -18.27
CA ASP A 91 16.01 -15.70 -19.52
C ASP A 91 16.71 -14.35 -19.28
N SER A 92 17.68 -14.00 -20.12
CA SER A 92 18.51 -12.79 -19.95
C SER A 92 17.72 -11.50 -20.12
N ASP A 93 16.80 -11.44 -21.09
CA ASP A 93 16.02 -10.22 -21.37
C ASP A 93 15.02 -9.98 -20.22
N ILE A 94 14.46 -11.07 -19.70
CA ILE A 94 13.62 -11.04 -18.50
C ILE A 94 14.45 -10.65 -17.27
N GLY A 95 15.68 -11.15 -17.16
CA GLY A 95 16.64 -10.77 -16.13
C GLY A 95 16.95 -9.27 -16.12
N ASP A 96 17.15 -8.65 -17.28
CA ASP A 96 17.41 -7.22 -17.42
C ASP A 96 16.19 -6.36 -17.04
N ILE A 97 14.98 -6.83 -17.35
CA ILE A 97 13.73 -6.18 -16.90
C ILE A 97 13.62 -6.23 -15.37
N PHE A 98 13.91 -7.37 -14.75
CA PHE A 98 13.88 -7.48 -13.28
C PHE A 98 15.01 -6.69 -12.62
N ALA A 99 16.20 -6.62 -13.21
CA ALA A 99 17.27 -5.78 -12.72
C ALA A 99 16.88 -4.29 -12.74
N SER A 100 16.25 -3.84 -13.83
CA SER A 100 15.74 -2.48 -13.98
C SER A 100 14.61 -2.17 -12.99
N ALA A 101 13.70 -3.13 -12.78
CA ALA A 101 12.65 -3.01 -11.77
C ALA A 101 13.23 -2.97 -10.36
N LYS A 102 14.25 -3.78 -10.06
CA LYS A 102 14.94 -3.81 -8.77
C LYS A 102 15.60 -2.48 -8.44
N GLU A 103 16.28 -1.84 -9.40
CA GLU A 103 16.84 -0.49 -9.22
C GLU A 103 15.74 0.54 -8.91
N MET A 104 14.59 0.45 -9.59
CA MET A 104 13.45 1.29 -9.27
C MET A 104 12.94 1.06 -7.84
N LEU A 105 12.88 -0.21 -7.40
CA LEU A 105 12.48 -0.58 -6.04
C LEU A 105 13.52 -0.14 -4.98
N ASP A 106 14.81 -0.14 -5.31
CA ASP A 106 15.88 0.34 -4.44
C ASP A 106 15.75 1.84 -4.10
N ASN A 107 15.10 2.59 -4.98
CA ASN A 107 14.84 4.02 -4.78
C ASN A 107 13.55 4.30 -3.98
N ILE A 108 12.76 3.28 -3.66
CA ILE A 108 11.55 3.44 -2.86
C ILE A 108 11.93 3.37 -1.38
N SER A 109 11.64 4.45 -0.66
CA SER A 109 11.72 4.51 0.80
C SER A 109 10.34 4.80 1.37
N GLY A 110 9.87 3.96 2.30
CA GLY A 110 8.59 4.14 2.97
C GLY A 110 8.46 5.51 3.62
N LYS A 111 9.53 6.03 4.23
CA LYS A 111 9.56 7.40 4.77
C LYS A 111 9.31 8.46 3.70
N SER A 112 10.00 8.36 2.56
CA SER A 112 9.83 9.30 1.44
C SER A 112 8.42 9.22 0.85
N VAL A 113 7.88 8.01 0.71
CA VAL A 113 6.51 7.79 0.26
C VAL A 113 5.52 8.42 1.24
N VAL A 114 5.65 8.20 2.54
CA VAL A 114 4.73 8.78 3.53
C VAL A 114 4.74 10.31 3.50
N MET A 115 5.89 10.94 3.32
CA MET A 115 6.00 12.40 3.20
C MET A 115 5.31 12.92 1.93
N ASN A 116 5.50 12.23 0.81
CA ASN A 116 5.14 12.73 -0.53
C ASN A 116 3.87 12.10 -1.13
N MET A 117 3.23 11.13 -0.46
CA MET A 117 2.08 10.40 -1.01
C MET A 117 0.92 11.33 -1.36
N SER A 118 0.23 10.97 -2.44
CA SER A 118 -1.02 11.58 -2.86
C SER A 118 -2.19 11.27 -1.90
N ALA A 119 -3.28 12.01 -2.06
CA ALA A 119 -4.50 11.74 -1.31
C ALA A 119 -5.13 10.41 -1.74
N GLU A 120 -5.00 10.06 -3.02
CA GLU A 120 -5.52 8.85 -3.65
C GLU A 120 -4.81 7.60 -3.11
N LEU A 121 -3.50 7.66 -2.89
CA LEU A 121 -2.75 6.57 -2.26
C LEU A 121 -3.14 6.38 -0.79
N ALA A 122 -3.30 7.48 -0.05
CA ALA A 122 -3.77 7.42 1.33
C ALA A 122 -5.18 6.81 1.42
N GLU A 123 -6.11 7.26 0.56
CA GLU A 123 -7.47 6.73 0.47
C GLU A 123 -7.45 5.24 0.10
N TYR A 124 -6.59 4.84 -0.83
CA TYR A 124 -6.42 3.44 -1.21
C TYR A 124 -6.00 2.56 -0.02
N ILE A 125 -5.01 2.98 0.77
CA ILE A 125 -4.56 2.25 1.97
C ILE A 125 -5.71 2.12 2.97
N THR A 126 -6.47 3.18 3.18
CA THR A 126 -7.65 3.16 4.04
C THR A 126 -8.74 2.21 3.52
N LYS A 127 -8.99 2.17 2.20
CA LYS A 127 -9.93 1.22 1.58
C LYS A 127 -9.48 -0.23 1.76
N LEU A 128 -8.18 -0.51 1.68
CA LEU A 128 -7.66 -1.86 1.97
C LEU A 128 -7.98 -2.29 3.40
N TYR A 129 -7.82 -1.41 4.38
CA TYR A 129 -8.19 -1.71 5.76
C TYR A 129 -9.68 -2.03 5.91
N TYR A 130 -10.57 -1.24 5.30
CA TYR A 130 -12.00 -1.54 5.34
C TYR A 130 -12.36 -2.84 4.65
N ALA A 131 -11.70 -3.16 3.54
CA ALA A 131 -11.90 -4.43 2.85
C ALA A 131 -11.45 -5.63 3.70
N LEU A 132 -10.40 -5.48 4.51
CA LEU A 132 -9.99 -6.48 5.50
C LEU A 132 -11.09 -6.68 6.56
N LYS A 133 -11.60 -5.59 7.13
CA LYS A 133 -12.65 -5.63 8.17
C LYS A 133 -14.02 -6.11 7.69
N ALA A 134 -14.36 -5.92 6.42
CA ALA A 134 -15.59 -6.46 5.84
C ALA A 134 -15.54 -7.97 5.56
N GLY A 135 -14.34 -8.57 5.61
CA GLY A 135 -14.13 -10.01 5.43
C GLY A 135 -13.98 -10.81 6.73
N GLU A 136 -13.87 -10.14 7.88
CA GLU A 136 -13.99 -10.72 9.24
C GLU A 136 -15.46 -10.99 9.61
#